data_AF-A0A917K6C1-F1
#
_entry.id   AF-A0A917K6C1-F1
#
_cell.length_a   1.000
_cell.length_b   1.000
_cell.length_c   1.000
_cell.angle_alpha   90.00
_cell.angle_beta   90.00
_cell.angle_gamma   90.00
#
_symmetry.space_group_name_H-M   'P 1'
#
loop_
_entity.id
_entity.type
_entity.pdbx_description
1 polymer ?
#
loop_
_entity_poly.entity_id
_entity_poly.type
_entity_poly.pdbx_seq_one_letter_code
_entity_poly.pdbx_strand_id
1 'polypeptide(L)'
;MDLPEDLVAFSRDRVAAVAEFPDHFALVRTLEAEVTRIPPPVLEEWLAAGPQSAHRRLAPYLQRIADRGLLAFDDAEQAADHFNLLTITPVLQRSFYGVIPLPQAAADQIIVSGVRAFLRLYGA
;
A
#
# COMPACT_ATOMS: atom_id res chain seq x y z
N MET A 1 1.14 10.07 19.62
CA MET A 1 0.92 9.76 18.20
C MET A 1 1.40 10.97 17.43
N ASP A 2 2.47 10.79 16.68
CA ASP A 2 2.90 11.77 15.69
C ASP A 2 2.43 11.21 14.35
N LEU A 3 1.23 11.62 13.92
CA LEU A 3 0.54 11.00 12.81
C LEU A 3 1.39 10.93 11.52
N PRO A 4 2.09 12.00 11.11
CA PRO A 4 3.06 11.93 10.01
C PRO A 4 4.10 10.81 10.18
N GLU A 5 4.79 10.75 11.32
CA GLU A 5 5.84 9.75 11.54
C GLU A 5 5.26 8.33 11.60
N ASP A 6 4.10 8.16 12.25
CA ASP A 6 3.42 6.87 12.37
C ASP A 6 2.98 6.33 10.99
N LEU A 7 2.51 7.20 10.09
CA LEU A 7 2.15 6.82 8.71
C LEU A 7 3.39 6.52 7.85
N VAL A 8 4.49 7.24 8.05
CA VAL A 8 5.76 6.96 7.39
C VAL A 8 6.30 5.60 7.84
N ALA A 9 6.33 5.32 9.14
CA ALA A 9 6.77 4.04 9.70
C ALA A 9 5.92 2.88 9.14
N PHE A 10 4.58 3.01 9.17
CA PHE A 10 3.68 2.02 8.57
C PHE A 10 4.00 1.76 7.08
N SER A 11 4.27 2.81 6.31
CA SER A 11 4.58 2.67 4.88
C SER A 11 5.92 1.98 4.64
N ARG A 12 6.93 2.23 5.48
CA ARG A 12 8.24 1.55 5.43
C ARG A 12 8.10 0.06 5.68
N ASP A 13 7.37 -0.33 6.73
CA ASP A 13 7.12 -1.75 7.04
C ASP A 13 6.42 -2.45 5.88
N ARG A 14 5.45 -1.79 5.24
CA ARG A 14 4.76 -2.34 4.07
C ARG A 14 5.64 -2.49 2.84
N VAL A 15 6.57 -1.56 2.61
CA VAL A 15 7.52 -1.66 1.50
C VAL A 15 8.56 -2.75 1.78
N ALA A 16 8.99 -2.93 3.03
CA ALA A 16 9.95 -3.96 3.43
C ALA A 16 9.44 -5.38 3.15
N ALA A 17 8.12 -5.60 3.27
CA ALA A 17 7.47 -6.88 2.96
C ALA A 17 7.80 -7.40 1.54
N VAL A 18 8.14 -6.53 0.59
CA VAL A 18 8.56 -6.93 -0.77
C VAL A 18 9.81 -7.81 -0.74
N ALA A 19 10.78 -7.46 0.09
CA ALA A 19 12.00 -8.23 0.24
C ALA A 19 11.79 -9.48 1.12
N GLU A 20 10.85 -9.42 2.07
CA GLU A 20 10.54 -10.53 2.98
C GLU A 20 9.76 -11.67 2.30
N PHE A 21 8.92 -11.35 1.31
CA PHE A 21 8.05 -12.31 0.64
C PHE A 21 8.28 -12.38 -0.89
N PRO A 22 9.50 -12.70 -1.35
CA PRO A 22 9.86 -12.62 -2.77
C PRO A 22 8.99 -13.53 -3.67
N ASP A 23 8.58 -14.70 -3.19
CA ASP A 23 7.72 -15.63 -3.93
C ASP A 23 6.29 -15.08 -4.10
N HIS A 24 5.75 -14.41 -3.08
CA HIS A 24 4.46 -13.74 -3.17
C HIS A 24 4.48 -12.67 -4.27
N PHE A 25 5.52 -11.85 -4.30
CA PHE A 25 5.66 -10.78 -5.28
C PHE A 25 6.07 -11.27 -6.67
N ALA A 26 6.67 -12.46 -6.79
CA ALA A 26 6.77 -13.15 -8.07
C ALA A 26 5.40 -13.54 -8.62
N LEU A 27 4.52 -14.08 -7.76
CA LEU A 27 3.17 -14.44 -8.15
C LEU A 27 2.33 -13.21 -8.52
N VAL A 28 2.43 -12.10 -7.77
CA VAL A 28 1.78 -10.82 -8.12
C VAL A 28 2.15 -10.40 -9.54
N ARG A 29 3.44 -10.42 -9.90
CA ARG A 29 3.90 -10.08 -11.25
C ARG A 29 3.35 -11.01 -12.33
N THR A 30 3.34 -12.32 -12.08
CA THR A 30 2.77 -13.30 -13.01
C THR A 30 1.28 -13.04 -13.22
N LEU A 31 0.54 -12.79 -12.14
CA LEU A 31 -0.88 -12.46 -12.23
C LEU A 31 -1.11 -11.17 -13.03
N GLU A 32 -0.33 -10.11 -12.80
CA GLU A 32 -0.45 -8.88 -13.57
C GLU A 32 -0.18 -9.08 -15.07
N ALA A 33 0.81 -9.91 -15.42
CA ALA A 33 1.16 -10.19 -16.81
C ALA A 33 0.15 -11.09 -17.52
N GLU A 34 -0.43 -12.06 -16.81
CA GLU A 34 -1.17 -13.17 -17.40
C GLU A 34 -2.65 -13.20 -16.97
N VAL A 35 -3.18 -12.12 -16.37
CA VAL A 35 -4.54 -12.10 -15.77
C VAL A 35 -5.63 -12.59 -16.73
N THR A 36 -5.49 -12.31 -18.02
CA THR A 36 -6.46 -12.71 -19.07
C THR A 36 -6.40 -14.19 -19.43
N ARG A 37 -5.33 -14.89 -19.05
CA ARG A 37 -5.12 -16.33 -19.27
C ARG A 37 -5.33 -17.17 -18.02
N ILE A 38 -5.50 -16.53 -16.86
CA ILE A 38 -5.73 -17.20 -15.59
C ILE A 38 -7.21 -17.59 -15.48
N PRO A 39 -7.53 -18.86 -15.15
CA PRO A 39 -8.91 -19.28 -14.93
C PRO A 39 -9.60 -18.42 -13.86
N PRO A 40 -10.83 -17.92 -14.09
CA PRO A 40 -11.52 -17.04 -13.14
C PRO A 40 -11.61 -17.58 -11.71
N PRO A 41 -11.90 -18.88 -11.47
CA PRO A 41 -11.96 -19.41 -10.09
C PRO A 41 -10.62 -19.29 -9.35
N VAL A 42 -9.49 -19.45 -10.04
CA VAL A 42 -8.16 -19.32 -9.45
C VAL A 42 -7.87 -17.86 -9.09
N LEU A 43 -8.28 -16.92 -9.96
CA LEU A 43 -8.15 -15.49 -9.67
C LEU A 43 -9.04 -15.07 -8.50
N GLU A 44 -10.26 -15.57 -8.43
CA GLU A 44 -11.19 -15.31 -7.32
C GLU A 44 -10.64 -15.83 -5.98
N GLU A 45 -10.11 -17.06 -5.95
CA GLU A 45 -9.45 -17.61 -4.77
C GLU A 45 -8.24 -16.79 -4.35
N TRP A 46 -7.39 -16.38 -5.31
CA TRP A 46 -6.27 -15.49 -5.03
C TRP A 46 -6.72 -14.14 -4.48
N LEU A 47 -7.75 -13.51 -5.04
CA LEU A 47 -8.27 -12.23 -4.54
C LEU A 47 -8.87 -12.37 -3.14
N ALA A 48 -9.55 -13.49 -2.87
CA ALA A 48 -10.13 -13.78 -1.57
C ALA A 48 -9.07 -14.02 -0.49
N ALA A 49 -8.05 -14.83 -0.80
CA ALA A 49 -6.98 -15.24 0.11
C ALA A 49 -5.80 -14.25 0.18
N GLY A 50 -5.61 -13.45 -0.87
CA GLY A 50 -4.37 -12.74 -1.13
C GLY A 50 -4.30 -11.31 -0.58
N PRO A 51 -3.52 -10.42 -1.24
CA PRO A 51 -3.00 -9.15 -0.70
C PRO A 51 -4.06 -8.12 -0.29
N GLN A 52 -5.34 -8.38 -0.58
CA GLN A 52 -6.45 -7.65 0.03
C GLN A 52 -6.40 -7.69 1.56
N SER A 53 -5.81 -8.70 2.21
CA SER A 53 -5.72 -8.74 3.68
C SER A 53 -5.00 -7.53 4.28
N ALA A 54 -3.99 -7.00 3.59
CA ALA A 54 -3.28 -5.81 4.03
C ALA A 54 -4.01 -4.52 3.60
N HIS A 55 -4.76 -4.53 2.51
CA HIS A 55 -5.64 -3.41 2.11
C HIS A 55 -6.83 -3.26 3.07
N ARG A 56 -7.55 -4.37 3.35
CA ARG A 56 -8.71 -4.47 4.26
C ARG A 56 -8.40 -4.02 5.70
N ARG A 57 -7.13 -3.97 6.10
CA ARG A 57 -6.71 -3.49 7.44
C ARG A 57 -6.45 -1.98 7.48
N LEU A 58 -6.20 -1.34 6.35
CA LEU A 58 -5.82 0.07 6.29
C LEU A 58 -7.04 0.99 6.46
N ALA A 59 -8.14 0.74 5.74
CA ALA A 59 -9.35 1.57 5.84
C ALA A 59 -9.90 1.61 7.28
N PRO A 60 -10.10 0.48 8.00
CA PRO A 60 -10.50 0.52 9.41
C PRO A 60 -9.48 1.20 10.34
N TYR A 61 -8.19 1.16 9.99
CA TYR A 61 -7.15 1.85 10.76
C TYR A 61 -7.24 3.37 10.57
N LEU A 62 -7.39 3.85 9.34
CA LEU A 62 -7.57 5.26 9.03
C LEU A 62 -8.87 5.79 9.63
N GLN A 63 -9.96 5.01 9.61
CA GLN A 63 -11.23 5.39 10.26
C GLN A 63 -11.03 5.68 11.75
N ARG A 64 -10.30 4.82 12.49
CA ARG A 64 -10.00 5.08 13.92
C ARG A 64 -9.17 6.35 14.16
N ILE A 65 -8.38 6.79 13.17
CA ILE A 65 -7.64 8.05 13.25
C ILE A 65 -8.59 9.23 12.97
N ALA A 66 -9.50 9.09 12.01
CA ALA A 66 -10.54 10.08 11.72
C ALA A 66 -11.52 10.26 12.88
N ASP A 67 -11.92 9.18 13.56
CA ASP A 67 -12.77 9.21 14.76
C ASP A 67 -12.16 10.03 15.91
N ARG A 68 -10.84 10.24 15.87
CA ARG A 68 -10.09 11.08 16.83
C ARG A 68 -9.90 12.52 16.35
N GLY A 69 -10.50 12.89 15.21
CA GLY A 69 -10.42 14.22 14.62
C GLY A 69 -9.06 14.57 14.03
N LEU A 70 -8.26 13.57 13.63
CA LEU A 70 -6.93 13.79 13.01
C LEU A 70 -6.94 13.65 11.49
N LEU A 71 -7.98 13.02 10.95
CA LEU A 71 -8.23 12.89 9.51
C LEU A 71 -9.71 13.21 9.23
N ALA A 72 -10.01 13.66 8.02
CA ALA A 72 -11.35 13.97 7.54
C ALA A 72 -11.55 13.39 6.12
N PHE A 73 -12.49 12.45 5.98
CA PHE A 73 -12.90 11.85 4.71
C PHE A 73 -14.32 11.26 4.84
N ASP A 74 -15.01 11.10 3.70
CA ASP A 74 -16.35 10.50 3.66
C ASP A 74 -16.31 8.97 3.50
N ASP A 75 -15.27 8.45 2.84
CA ASP A 75 -15.09 7.02 2.54
C ASP A 75 -13.67 6.56 2.93
N ALA A 76 -13.59 5.68 3.92
CA ALA A 76 -12.35 5.15 4.44
C ALA A 76 -11.61 4.23 3.45
N GLU A 77 -12.34 3.50 2.60
CA GLU A 77 -11.73 2.64 1.57
C GLU A 77 -11.07 3.50 0.50
N GLN A 78 -11.77 4.54 0.03
CA GLN A 78 -11.18 5.50 -0.90
C GLN A 78 -9.94 6.20 -0.31
N ALA A 79 -9.97 6.59 0.96
CA ALA A 79 -8.81 7.17 1.62
C ALA A 79 -7.64 6.18 1.69
N ALA A 80 -7.90 4.90 1.97
CA ALA A 80 -6.89 3.85 1.98
C ALA A 80 -6.28 3.60 0.59
N ASP A 81 -7.10 3.60 -0.47
CA ASP A 81 -6.64 3.54 -1.86
C ASP A 81 -5.68 4.67 -2.18
N HIS A 82 -6.07 5.93 -1.90
CA HIS A 82 -5.21 7.08 -2.12
C HIS A 82 -3.93 7.01 -1.31
N PHE A 83 -3.98 6.57 -0.05
CA PHE A 83 -2.79 6.38 0.76
C PHE A 83 -1.82 5.41 0.09
N ASN A 84 -2.29 4.23 -0.33
CA ASN A 84 -1.44 3.24 -1.02
C ASN A 84 -0.84 3.77 -2.32
N LEU A 85 -1.65 4.46 -3.14
CA LEU A 85 -1.21 5.06 -4.41
C LEU A 85 -0.15 6.13 -4.22
N LEU A 86 -0.19 6.88 -3.11
CA LEU A 86 0.76 7.94 -2.81
C LEU A 86 2.05 7.43 -2.15
N THR A 87 2.01 6.33 -1.38
CA THR A 87 3.14 5.90 -0.53
C THR A 87 3.79 4.58 -0.93
N ILE A 88 3.00 3.57 -1.31
CA ILE A 88 3.46 2.18 -1.47
C ILE A 88 3.56 1.80 -2.94
N THR A 89 2.49 2.00 -3.71
CA THR A 89 2.41 1.61 -5.13
C THR A 89 3.58 2.14 -5.97
N PRO A 90 4.03 3.40 -5.84
CA PRO A 90 5.14 3.90 -6.65
C PRO A 90 6.47 3.19 -6.33
N VAL A 91 6.68 2.74 -5.08
CA VAL A 91 7.86 1.95 -4.70
C VAL A 91 7.80 0.55 -5.30
N LEU A 92 6.63 -0.10 -5.21
CA LEU A 92 6.41 -1.42 -5.80
C LEU A 92 6.65 -1.41 -7.30
N GLN A 93 6.07 -0.44 -8.01
CA GLN A 93 6.20 -0.35 -9.47
C GLN A 93 7.63 -0.05 -9.91
N ARG A 94 8.33 0.89 -9.25
CA ARG A 94 9.72 1.24 -9.61
C ARG A 94 10.72 0.12 -9.35
N SER A 95 10.44 -0.71 -8.35
CA SER A 95 11.26 -1.90 -8.06
C SER A 95 10.82 -3.13 -8.85
N PHE A 96 9.77 -3.04 -9.68
CA PHE A 96 9.10 -4.19 -10.28
C PHE A 96 8.83 -5.28 -9.24
N TYR A 97 8.19 -4.89 -8.14
CA TYR A 97 7.86 -5.75 -7.01
C TYR A 97 9.09 -6.49 -6.46
N GLY A 98 10.19 -5.75 -6.26
CA GLY A 98 11.42 -6.24 -5.62
C GLY A 98 12.46 -6.85 -6.53
N VAL A 99 12.19 -6.98 -7.84
CA VAL A 99 13.14 -7.55 -8.81
C VAL A 99 14.29 -6.61 -9.09
N ILE A 100 13.97 -5.32 -9.26
CA ILE A 100 14.96 -4.27 -9.51
C ILE A 100 15.19 -3.56 -8.17
N PRO A 101 16.41 -3.59 -7.61
CA PRO A 101 16.70 -2.90 -6.37
C PRO A 101 16.39 -1.41 -6.47
N LEU A 102 15.61 -0.88 -5.53
CA LEU A 102 15.41 0.54 -5.36
C LEU A 102 16.25 1.01 -4.16
N PRO A 103 17.08 2.07 -4.29
CA PRO A 103 17.82 2.60 -3.15
C PRO A 103 16.87 3.01 -2.02
N GLN A 104 17.22 2.66 -0.78
CA GLN A 104 16.39 2.95 0.40
C GLN A 104 16.04 4.45 0.50
N ALA A 105 17.01 5.33 0.26
CA ALA A 105 16.78 6.77 0.27
C ALA A 105 15.73 7.22 -0.77
N ALA A 106 15.66 6.56 -1.93
CA ALA A 106 14.65 6.86 -2.94
C ALA A 106 13.26 6.35 -2.52
N ALA A 107 13.18 5.17 -1.90
CA ALA A 107 11.94 4.65 -1.31
C ALA A 107 11.43 5.57 -0.19
N ASP A 108 12.31 6.01 0.71
CA ASP A 108 11.99 6.93 1.79
C ASP A 108 11.46 8.28 1.28
N GLN A 109 12.08 8.83 0.24
CA GLN A 109 11.60 10.08 -0.38
C GLN A 109 10.18 9.94 -0.95
N ILE A 110 9.87 8.81 -1.60
CA ILE A 110 8.52 8.51 -2.09
C ILE A 110 7.54 8.44 -0.92
N ILE A 111 7.85 7.65 0.11
CA ILE A 111 6.99 7.46 1.27
C ILE A 111 6.71 8.80 1.97
N VAL A 112 7.74 9.56 2.31
CA VAL A 112 7.60 10.83 3.04
C VAL A 112 6.82 11.86 2.23
N SER A 113 7.08 11.96 0.92
CA SER A 113 6.33 12.89 0.06
C SER A 113 4.87 12.45 -0.11
N GLY A 114 4.61 11.14 -0.23
CA GLY A 114 3.27 10.56 -0.29
C GLY A 114 2.45 10.80 0.97
N VAL A 115 3.03 10.56 2.16
CA VAL A 115 2.36 10.84 3.45
C VAL A 115 2.04 12.33 3.58
N ARG A 116 2.98 13.21 3.20
CA ARG A 116 2.73 14.65 3.19
C ARG A 116 1.58 15.03 2.26
N ALA A 117 1.50 14.44 1.07
CA ALA A 117 0.40 14.69 0.13
C ALA A 117 -0.93 14.18 0.69
N PHE A 118 -0.95 12.97 1.26
CA PHE A 118 -2.13 12.39 1.90
C PHE A 118 -2.65 13.28 3.04
N LEU A 119 -1.77 13.75 3.93
CA LEU A 119 -2.17 14.63 5.04
C LEU A 119 -2.63 16.02 4.57
N ARG A 120 -2.19 16.49 3.41
CA ARG A 120 -2.76 17.71 2.81
C ARG A 120 -4.16 17.50 2.23
N LEU A 121 -4.46 16.28 1.78
CA LEU A 121 -5.77 15.92 1.23
C LEU A 121 -6.79 15.60 2.34
N TYR A 122 -6.33 14.95 3.41
CA TYR A 122 -7.21 14.31 4.40
C TYR A 122 -6.93 14.70 5.85
N GLY A 123 -5.95 15.56 6.13
CA GLY A 123 -5.70 16.07 7.49
C GLY A 123 -6.84 16.98 7.96
N ALA A 124 -7.21 16.86 9.24
CA ALA A 124 -8.20 17.71 9.91
C ALA A 124 -7.57 18.92 10.60
#